data_AF-A0AA38N381-F1
#
_entry.id   AF-A0AA38N381-F1
#
_cell.length_a   1.000
_cell.length_b   1.000
_cell.length_c   1.000
_cell.angle_alpha   90.00
_cell.angle_beta   90.00
_cell.angle_gamma   90.00
#
_symmetry.space_group_name_H-M   'P 1'
#
loop_
_entity.id
_entity.type
_entity.pdbx_description
1 polymer ?
#
loop_
_entity_poly.entity_id
_entity_poly.type
_entity_poly.pdbx_seq_one_letter_code
_entity_poly.pdbx_strand_id
1 'polypeptide(L)' 'LDACPTEVIRCFIIDLFTWMSAYQYELTGKAAEWAVKKQKTHGSVSAGAMIHLDTITNHK' A
#
# COMPACT_ATOMS: atom_id res chain seq x y z
N LEU A 1 -19.38 -7.44 26.05
CA LEU A 1 -18.25 -7.13 25.15
C LEU A 1 -18.85 -6.60 23.86
N ASP A 2 -18.72 -5.31 23.60
CA ASP A 2 -18.95 -4.79 22.25
C ASP A 2 -17.90 -5.42 21.34
N ALA A 3 -18.33 -6.32 20.46
CA ALA A 3 -17.44 -6.91 19.48
C ALA A 3 -17.01 -5.81 18.52
N CYS A 4 -15.70 -5.73 18.25
CA CYS A 4 -15.19 -4.81 17.23
C CYS A 4 -15.89 -5.12 15.90
N PRO A 5 -16.48 -4.11 15.21
CA PRO A 5 -17.20 -4.35 13.98
C PRO A 5 -16.29 -5.01 12.94
N THR A 6 -16.81 -6.01 12.23
CA THR A 6 -16.08 -6.75 11.19
C THR A 6 -15.42 -5.83 10.16
N GLU A 7 -16.06 -4.70 9.83
CA GLU A 7 -15.48 -3.72 8.90
C GLU A 7 -14.24 -3.02 9.46
N VAL A 8 -14.15 -2.78 10.76
CA VAL A 8 -12.95 -2.18 11.36
C VAL A 8 -11.78 -3.16 11.26
N ILE A 9 -12.02 -4.44 11.53
CA ILE A 9 -11.02 -5.50 11.38
C ILE A 9 -10.58 -5.63 9.92
N ARG A 10 -11.55 -5.59 8.99
CA ARG A 10 -11.29 -5.67 7.55
C ARG A 10 -10.45 -4.50 7.05
N CYS A 11 -10.80 -3.26 7.42
CA CYS A 11 -10.02 -2.07 7.08
C CYS A 11 -8.59 -2.17 7.62
N PHE A 12 -8.43 -2.59 8.87
CA PHE A 12 -7.10 -2.73 9.49
C PHE A 12 -6.21 -3.74 8.76
N ILE A 13 -6.75 -4.89 8.37
CA ILE A 13 -5.99 -5.93 7.66
C ILE A 13 -5.60 -5.44 6.25
N ILE A 14 -6.50 -4.77 5.53
CA ILE A 14 -6.24 -4.25 4.19
C ILE A 14 -5.15 -3.16 4.23
N ASP A 15 -5.24 -2.25 5.20
CA ASP A 15 -4.24 -1.20 5.39
C ASP A 15 -2.87 -1.83 5.71
N LEU A 16 -2.82 -2.77 6.66
CA LEU A 16 -1.58 -3.44 7.04
C LEU A 16 -0.92 -4.16 5.85
N PHE A 17 -1.71 -4.83 5.01
CA PHE A 17 -1.20 -5.53 3.83
C PHE A 17 -0.62 -4.56 2.80
N THR A 18 -1.27 -3.42 2.60
CA THR A 18 -0.82 -2.37 1.68
C THR A 18 0.52 -1.76 2.13
N TRP A 19 0.68 -1.54 3.43
CA TRP A 19 1.96 -1.09 4.01
C TRP A 19 3.06 -2.14 3.87
N MET A 20 2.75 -3.40 4.17
CA MET A 20 3.70 -4.52 4.03
C MET A 20 4.19 -4.68 2.59
N SER A 21 3.30 -4.59 1.59
CA SER A 21 3.69 -4.61 0.18
C SER A 21 4.61 -3.43 -0.17
N ALA A 22 4.33 -2.22 0.31
CA ALA A 22 5.20 -1.07 0.03
C ALA A 22 6.63 -1.24 0.56
N TYR A 23 6.78 -1.81 1.78
CA TYR A 23 8.10 -2.13 2.35
C TYR A 23 8.82 -3.27 1.62
N GLN A 24 8.10 -4.32 1.22
CA GLN A 24 8.67 -5.44 0.46
C GLN A 24 9.24 -5.04 -0.90
N TYR A 25 8.78 -3.92 -1.46
CA TYR A 25 9.27 -3.37 -2.73
C TYR A 25 10.28 -2.23 -2.56
N GLU A 26 10.89 -2.09 -1.37
CA GLU A 26 11.93 -1.09 -1.08
C GLU A 26 11.53 0.36 -1.42
N LEU A 27 10.23 0.66 -1.48
CA LEU A 27 9.75 1.99 -1.80
C LEU A 27 10.14 2.95 -0.68
N THR A 28 10.92 3.97 -1.03
CA THR A 28 11.31 5.01 -0.07
C THR A 28 10.08 5.79 0.42
N GLY A 29 10.10 6.25 1.68
CA GLY A 29 8.90 6.65 2.44
C GLY A 29 7.82 7.45 1.70
N LYS A 30 8.18 8.49 0.92
CA LYS A 30 7.19 9.29 0.17
C LYS A 30 6.57 8.54 -1.02
N ALA A 31 7.30 7.62 -1.64
CA ALA A 31 6.80 6.77 -2.72
C ALA A 31 5.85 5.69 -2.17
N ALA A 32 6.20 5.09 -1.02
CA ALA A 32 5.31 4.18 -0.29
C ALA A 32 4.01 4.88 0.11
N GLU A 33 4.08 6.08 0.69
CA GLU A 33 2.90 6.86 1.09
C GLU A 33 2.01 7.24 -0.11
N TRP A 34 2.62 7.59 -1.24
CA TRP A 34 1.88 7.88 -2.48
C TRP A 34 1.18 6.64 -3.02
N ALA A 35 1.85 5.49 -3.03
CA ALA A 35 1.27 4.22 -3.49
C ALA A 35 0.07 3.80 -2.64
N VAL A 36 0.20 3.88 -1.31
CA VAL A 36 -0.89 3.60 -0.34
C VAL A 36 -2.07 4.55 -0.57
N LYS A 37 -1.83 5.86 -0.80
CA LYS A 37 -2.90 6.83 -1.06
C LYS A 37 -3.63 6.60 -2.39
N LYS A 38 -2.92 6.09 -3.41
CA LYS A 38 -3.46 5.82 -4.75
C LYS A 38 -4.25 4.50 -4.81
N GLN A 39 -3.85 3.51 -4.01
CA GLN A 39 -4.58 2.25 -3.83
C GLN A 39 -5.59 2.33 -2.70
N LYS A 40 -6.79 2.82 -3.02
CA LYS A 40 -7.93 2.72 -2.10
C LYS A 40 -8.89 1.60 -2.45
N THR A 41 -8.67 0.86 -3.53
CA THR A 41 -9.72 0.04 -4.14
C THR A 41 -9.38 -1.45 -4.26
N HIS A 42 -8.12 -1.83 -4.11
CA HIS A 42 -7.69 -3.24 -4.07
C HIS A 42 -6.38 -3.27 -3.29
N GLY A 43 -6.28 -4.07 -2.23
CA GLY A 43 -5.15 -4.08 -1.28
C GLY A 43 -3.81 -4.59 -1.85
N SER A 44 -3.51 -4.31 -3.11
CA SER A 44 -2.18 -4.50 -3.70
C SER A 44 -1.91 -3.53 -4.85
N VAL A 45 -0.64 -3.15 -4.99
CA VAL A 45 -0.15 -2.33 -6.09
C VAL A 45 -0.04 -3.22 -7.31
N SER A 46 -0.56 -2.80 -8.45
CA SER A 46 -0.33 -3.54 -9.68
C SER A 46 1.15 -3.45 -10.05
N ALA A 47 1.73 -4.57 -10.52
CA ALA A 47 3.12 -4.64 -10.92
C ALA A 47 3.50 -3.55 -11.95
N GLY A 48 2.58 -3.17 -12.85
CA GLY A 48 2.80 -2.07 -13.80
C GLY A 48 2.87 -0.68 -13.14
N ALA A 49 2.02 -0.41 -12.15
CA ALA A 49 2.09 0.83 -11.37
C ALA A 49 3.37 0.87 -10.51
N MET A 50 3.85 -0.28 -10.05
CA MET A 50 5.11 -0.41 -9.32
C MET A 50 6.31 -0.08 -10.21
N ILE A 51 6.43 -0.69 -11.40
CA ILE A 51 7.55 -0.43 -12.32
C ILE A 51 7.60 1.04 -12.70
N HIS A 52 6.44 1.66 -12.96
CA HIS A 52 6.34 3.08 -13.29
C HIS A 52 6.76 3.97 -12.11
N LEU A 53 6.43 3.61 -10.88
CA LEU A 53 6.89 4.33 -9.69
C LEU A 53 8.38 4.18 -9.48
N ASP A 54 8.90 2.97 -9.60
CA ASP A 54 10.32 2.65 -9.45
C ASP A 54 11.20 3.42 -10.44
N THR A 55 10.78 3.51 -11.70
CA THR A 55 11.49 4.31 -12.71
C THR A 55 11.50 5.79 -12.37
N ILE A 56 10.41 6.34 -11.83
CA ILE A 56 10.35 7.75 -11.41
C ILE A 56 11.26 7.99 -10.19
N THR A 57 11.39 7.01 -9.29
CA THR A 57 12.17 7.16 -8.05
C THR A 57 13.66 6.83 -8.19
N ASN A 58 14.03 5.91 -9.08
CA ASN A 58 15.41 5.47 -9.28
C ASN A 58 16.16 6.18 -10.42
N HIS A 59 15.47 6.95 -11.27
CA HIS A 59 16.15 7.92 -12.14
C HIS A 59 16.50 9.18 -11.34
N LYS A 60 17.63 9.11 -10.61
CA LYS A 60 18.38 10.27 -10.13
C LYS A 60 19.78 10.25 -10.73
#